data_AF-A0A8D2FVJ1-F1
#
_entry.id   AF-A0A8D2FVJ1-F1
#
_cell.length_a   1.000
_cell.length_b   1.000
_cell.length_c   1.000
_cell.angle_alpha   90.00
_cell.angle_beta   90.00
_cell.angle_gamma   90.00
#
_symmetry.space_group_name_H-M   'P 1'
#
loop_
_entity.id
_entity.type
_entity.pdbx_description
1 polymer ?
#
loop_
_entity_poly.entity_id
_entity_poly.type
_entity_poly.pdbx_seq_one_letter_code
_entity_poly.pdbx_strand_id
1 'polypeptide(L)'
;MFLTAVNPQPLSTPGWQIETKYSTKVLTGNWVEERRKGLPYKHLITHHQEPPHRYLISTYDDHYNRHGYNPGLPPLRTWNGQKLLWLPEKSDFPLLAPPTNYGLYEQLKQRWLAPKAGLKQSTYTSSYPRPPSCAMSCREYAIPVPPHRLHPVPHF
;
A
#
# COMPACT_ATOMS: atom_id res chain seq x y z
N MET A 1 22.97 -23.44 42.17
CA MET A 1 23.48 -24.24 41.03
C MET A 1 22.39 -24.25 39.98
N PHE A 2 22.47 -23.41 38.94
CA PHE A 2 21.40 -23.30 37.94
C PHE A 2 21.71 -24.25 36.77
N LEU A 3 20.85 -25.26 36.59
CA LEU A 3 20.91 -26.20 35.47
C LEU A 3 20.49 -25.47 34.20
N THR A 4 21.39 -25.42 33.21
CA THR A 4 21.06 -25.00 31.84
C THR A 4 20.15 -26.05 31.21
N ALA A 5 18.94 -25.64 30.82
CA ALA A 5 18.01 -26.48 30.07
C ALA A 5 18.64 -26.88 28.73
N VAL A 6 18.94 -28.16 28.56
CA VAL A 6 19.31 -28.76 27.27
C VAL A 6 18.03 -28.88 26.45
N ASN A 7 17.91 -28.06 25.42
CA ASN A 7 16.78 -28.13 24.48
C ASN A 7 16.91 -29.42 23.63
N PRO A 8 15.94 -30.36 23.70
CA PRO A 8 16.03 -31.63 22.99
C PRO A 8 15.93 -31.43 21.47
N GLN A 9 16.86 -32.04 20.73
CA GLN A 9 16.85 -32.04 19.26
C GLN A 9 15.64 -32.86 18.76
N PRO A 10 14.87 -32.38 17.76
CA PRO A 10 13.73 -33.12 17.24
C PRO A 10 14.19 -34.39 16.52
N LEU A 11 13.49 -35.51 16.79
CA LEU A 11 13.84 -36.88 16.40
C LEU A 11 13.95 -37.14 14.88
N SER A 12 13.74 -36.15 14.01
CA SER A 12 13.66 -36.33 12.55
C SER A 12 14.80 -35.68 11.76
N THR A 13 15.87 -35.20 12.41
CA THR A 13 17.04 -34.68 11.68
C THR A 13 17.95 -35.84 11.29
N PRO A 14 18.23 -36.06 9.99
CA PRO A 14 19.11 -37.15 9.58
C PRO A 14 20.55 -36.84 10.02
N GLY A 15 21.26 -37.85 10.54
CA GLY A 15 22.57 -37.68 11.19
C GLY A 15 23.70 -37.14 10.31
N TRP A 16 23.51 -37.01 8.99
CA TRP A 16 24.45 -36.37 8.08
C TRP A 16 24.38 -34.83 8.08
N GLN A 17 23.34 -34.24 8.68
CA GLN A 17 23.16 -32.80 8.78
C GLN A 17 23.39 -32.34 10.22
N ILE A 18 24.65 -32.17 10.60
CA ILE A 18 25.06 -31.68 11.94
C ILE A 18 25.30 -30.17 11.86
N GLU A 19 24.41 -29.38 12.45
CA GLU A 19 24.61 -27.93 12.59
C GLU A 19 25.38 -27.61 13.89
N THR A 20 26.49 -26.87 13.79
CA THR A 20 27.24 -26.41 14.96
C THR A 20 26.48 -25.26 15.65
N LYS A 21 26.01 -25.51 16.88
CA LYS A 21 25.38 -24.48 17.72
C LYS A 21 26.43 -23.84 18.62
N TYR A 22 26.58 -22.52 18.55
CA TYR A 22 27.52 -21.75 19.37
C TYR A 22 26.79 -20.89 20.40
N SER A 23 27.49 -20.52 21.47
CA SER A 23 26.99 -19.54 22.45
C SER A 23 26.84 -18.15 21.80
N THR A 24 25.87 -17.34 22.26
CA THR A 24 25.61 -15.97 21.77
C THR A 24 26.77 -14.99 22.03
N LYS A 25 27.79 -15.40 22.79
CA LYS A 25 29.05 -14.66 22.98
C LYS A 25 30.04 -14.87 21.84
N VAL A 26 29.89 -15.93 21.05
CA VAL A 26 30.79 -16.29 19.95
C VAL A 26 30.39 -15.50 18.70
N LEU A 27 31.37 -14.84 18.07
CA LEU A 27 31.20 -14.04 16.86
C LEU A 27 30.99 -14.92 15.62
N THR A 28 29.83 -15.57 15.51
CA THR A 28 29.39 -16.31 14.32
C THR A 28 28.56 -15.39 13.42
N GLY A 29 28.31 -15.73 12.15
CA GLY A 29 27.66 -14.83 11.16
C GLY A 29 26.38 -14.13 11.64
N ASN A 30 25.52 -14.81 12.40
CA ASN A 30 24.27 -14.25 12.94
C ASN A 30 24.43 -13.55 14.31
N TRP A 31 25.65 -13.33 14.80
CA TRP A 31 25.92 -12.81 16.15
C TRP A 31 25.24 -11.46 16.45
N VAL A 32 25.27 -10.53 15.48
CA VAL A 32 24.62 -9.22 15.63
C VAL A 32 23.09 -9.39 15.75
N GLU A 33 22.50 -10.28 14.96
CA GLU A 33 21.06 -10.52 14.99
C GLU A 33 20.60 -11.17 16.29
N GLU A 34 21.33 -12.17 16.79
CA GLU A 34 21.04 -12.83 18.07
C GLU A 34 21.07 -11.87 19.25
N ARG A 35 21.97 -10.87 19.23
CA ARG A 35 21.99 -9.81 20.26
C ARG A 35 20.89 -8.76 20.11
N ARG A 36 20.36 -8.57 18.90
CA ARG A 36 19.25 -7.65 18.66
C ARG A 36 17.91 -8.25 19.10
N LYS A 37 17.80 -9.57 19.25
CA LYS A 37 16.60 -10.24 19.78
C LYS A 37 16.29 -9.74 21.19
N GLY A 38 15.16 -9.05 21.34
CA GLY A 38 14.68 -8.52 22.63
C GLY A 38 14.93 -7.02 22.86
N LEU A 39 15.69 -6.34 21.99
CA LEU A 39 15.84 -4.88 22.05
C LEU A 39 14.82 -4.18 21.14
N PRO A 40 14.14 -3.12 21.61
CA PRO A 40 13.24 -2.37 20.74
C PRO A 40 14.02 -1.70 19.62
N TYR A 41 13.51 -1.79 18.37
CA TYR A 41 14.11 -1.16 17.18
C TYR A 41 14.50 0.30 17.39
N LYS A 42 13.69 1.04 18.17
CA LYS A 42 13.95 2.44 18.57
C LYS A 42 15.37 2.61 19.11
N HIS A 43 15.82 1.76 20.03
CA HIS A 43 17.14 1.89 20.66
C HIS A 43 18.30 1.45 19.76
N LEU A 44 18.02 0.71 18.69
CA LEU A 44 19.04 0.17 17.79
C LEU A 44 19.37 1.13 16.64
N ILE A 45 18.37 1.84 16.12
CA ILE A 45 18.50 2.57 14.85
C ILE A 45 18.24 4.07 15.01
N THR A 46 17.57 4.52 16.07
CA THR A 46 17.33 5.97 16.24
C THR A 46 18.57 6.68 16.74
N HIS A 47 18.94 7.76 16.05
CA HIS A 47 20.15 8.54 16.36
C HIS A 47 19.86 9.73 17.30
N HIS A 48 18.71 10.40 17.15
CA HIS A 48 18.37 11.62 17.90
C HIS A 48 16.93 11.64 18.43
N GLN A 49 16.37 10.47 18.74
CA GLN A 49 14.96 10.33 19.15
C GLN A 49 13.95 10.90 18.14
N GLU A 50 14.35 11.04 16.87
CA GLU A 50 13.50 11.61 15.84
C GLU A 50 12.30 10.69 15.57
N PRO A 51 11.08 11.25 15.41
CA PRO A 51 9.95 10.47 14.93
C PRO A 51 10.29 9.86 13.56
N PRO A 52 9.95 8.58 13.31
CA PRO A 52 10.27 7.93 12.04
C PRO A 52 9.55 8.58 10.84
N HIS A 53 8.42 9.25 11.08
CA HIS A 53 7.61 9.95 10.09
C HIS A 53 7.89 11.46 10.04
N ARG A 54 9.09 11.90 10.45
CA ARG A 54 9.46 13.32 10.45
C ARG A 54 9.68 13.88 9.04
N TYR A 55 10.23 13.08 8.13
CA TYR A 55 10.61 13.51 6.78
C TYR A 55 9.74 12.82 5.72
N LEU A 56 8.56 13.39 5.48
CA LEU A 56 7.57 12.86 4.53
C LEU A 56 7.65 13.50 3.14
N ILE A 57 8.61 14.42 2.94
CA ILE A 57 8.70 15.27 1.77
C ILE A 57 10.07 15.07 1.16
N SER A 58 10.09 14.69 -0.12
CA SER A 58 11.34 14.57 -0.87
C SER A 58 11.80 15.94 -1.36
N THR A 59 13.11 16.07 -1.62
CA THR A 59 13.70 17.27 -2.23
C THR A 59 13.11 17.59 -3.59
N TYR A 60 12.63 16.56 -4.30
CA TYR A 60 11.91 16.68 -5.56
C TYR A 60 10.52 17.32 -5.35
N ASP A 61 9.71 16.78 -4.44
CA ASP A 61 8.38 17.33 -4.12
C ASP A 61 8.45 18.80 -3.69
N ASP A 62 9.41 19.13 -2.82
CA ASP A 62 9.62 20.49 -2.34
C ASP A 62 9.96 21.49 -3.45
N HIS A 63 10.79 21.11 -4.42
CA HIS A 63 11.15 22.00 -5.53
C HIS A 63 9.98 22.25 -6.47
N TYR A 64 9.29 21.20 -6.90
CA TYR A 64 8.28 21.32 -7.95
C TYR A 64 6.94 21.82 -7.41
N ASN A 65 6.51 21.33 -6.24
CA ASN A 65 5.16 21.57 -5.74
C ASN A 65 5.10 22.71 -4.71
N ARG A 66 6.20 22.98 -4.01
CA ARG A 66 6.28 23.99 -2.94
C ARG A 66 7.22 25.16 -3.24
N HIS A 67 7.85 25.14 -4.40
CA HIS A 67 8.77 26.17 -4.89
C HIS A 67 9.94 26.47 -3.93
N GLY A 68 10.28 25.49 -3.08
CA GLY A 68 11.40 25.59 -2.16
C GLY A 68 11.30 26.66 -1.09
N TYR A 69 10.10 27.18 -0.80
CA TYR A 69 9.88 28.11 0.30
C TYR A 69 9.90 27.36 1.63
N ASN A 70 10.86 27.70 2.50
CA ASN A 70 10.95 27.16 3.85
C ASN A 70 11.12 28.30 4.86
N PRO A 71 10.13 28.55 5.74
CA PRO A 71 10.19 29.65 6.72
C PRO A 71 11.22 29.42 7.83
N GLY A 72 11.73 28.19 7.99
CA GLY A 72 12.75 27.84 8.97
C GLY A 72 14.20 28.05 8.48
N LEU A 73 14.40 28.44 7.21
CA LEU A 73 15.73 28.74 6.70
C LEU A 73 16.21 30.12 7.19
N PRO A 74 17.47 30.26 7.59
CA PRO A 74 18.01 31.59 7.84
C PRO A 74 18.08 32.39 6.54
N PRO A 75 17.90 33.72 6.62
CA PRO A 75 17.74 34.58 5.45
C PRO A 75 18.99 34.72 4.57
N LEU A 76 20.19 34.52 5.13
CA LEU A 76 21.45 34.62 4.39
C LEU A 76 22.37 33.45 4.74
N ARG A 77 23.08 32.95 3.72
CA ARG A 77 24.17 31.97 3.88
C ARG A 77 25.42 32.66 4.42
N THR A 78 26.20 31.94 5.22
CA THR A 78 27.46 32.36 5.83
C THR A 78 28.57 31.38 5.45
N TRP A 79 29.78 31.87 5.20
CA TRP A 79 30.90 30.99 4.87
C TRP A 79 31.45 30.35 6.15
N ASN A 80 31.52 29.02 6.20
CA ASN A 80 32.15 28.29 7.29
C ASN A 80 33.55 27.84 6.89
N GLY A 81 34.58 28.43 7.49
CA GLY A 81 35.98 28.12 7.19
C GLY A 81 36.44 26.73 7.64
N GLN A 82 35.80 26.11 8.64
CA GLN A 82 36.14 24.76 9.09
C GLN A 82 35.62 23.70 8.13
N LYS A 83 34.43 23.91 7.57
CA LYS A 83 33.80 23.00 6.62
C LYS A 83 34.09 23.33 5.16
N LEU A 84 34.62 24.52 4.88
CA LEU A 84 34.85 25.07 3.54
C LEU A 84 33.57 25.08 2.69
N LEU A 85 32.43 25.44 3.30
CA LEU A 85 31.11 25.45 2.68
C LEU A 85 30.31 26.68 3.10
N TRP A 86 29.39 27.11 2.23
CA TRP A 86 28.39 28.10 2.58
C TRP A 86 27.26 27.43 3.35
N LEU A 87 27.11 27.78 4.63
CA LEU A 87 26.08 27.24 5.52
C LEU A 87 24.97 28.26 5.80
N PRO A 88 23.76 27.79 6.12
CA PRO A 88 23.37 26.39 5.99
C PRO A 88 23.00 26.01 4.56
N GLU A 89 23.17 24.72 4.25
CA GLU A 89 22.61 24.17 3.03
C GLU A 89 21.11 23.93 3.22
N LYS A 90 20.35 23.96 2.12
CA LYS A 90 18.92 23.67 2.16
C LYS A 90 18.62 22.26 2.66
N SER A 91 19.53 21.31 2.40
CA SER A 91 19.50 19.91 2.86
C SER A 91 19.56 19.78 4.38
N ASP A 92 20.24 20.70 5.07
CA ASP A 92 20.38 20.70 6.53
C ASP A 92 19.05 21.04 7.23
N PHE A 93 18.11 21.66 6.51
CA PHE A 93 16.83 22.13 7.03
C PHE A 93 15.67 21.51 6.23
N PRO A 94 15.41 20.21 6.41
CA PRO A 94 14.31 19.53 5.76
C PRO A 94 12.97 20.16 6.17
N LEU A 95 12.08 20.34 5.19
CA LEU A 95 10.78 20.95 5.41
C LEU A 95 9.87 19.98 6.18
N LEU A 96 9.39 20.41 7.35
CA LEU A 96 8.51 19.63 8.21
C LEU A 96 7.05 20.01 7.94
N ALA A 97 6.45 19.37 6.95
CA ALA A 97 5.04 19.55 6.62
C ALA A 97 4.39 18.19 6.29
N PRO A 98 3.05 18.11 6.27
CA PRO A 98 2.37 16.92 5.74
C PRO A 98 2.76 16.67 4.28
N PRO A 99 2.72 15.41 3.81
CA PRO A 99 3.08 15.07 2.44
C PRO A 99 2.10 15.67 1.43
N THR A 100 2.59 16.04 0.24
CA THR A 100 1.78 16.50 -0.88
C THR A 100 1.11 15.28 -1.53
N ASN A 101 -0.09 14.92 -1.07
CA ASN A 101 -0.72 13.65 -1.43
C ASN A 101 -1.85 13.77 -2.46
N TYR A 102 -2.08 14.96 -3.06
CA TYR A 102 -3.04 15.20 -4.15
C TYR A 102 -4.42 14.51 -4.02
N GLY A 103 -4.92 14.30 -2.80
CA GLY A 103 -6.16 13.55 -2.55
C GLY A 103 -6.07 12.02 -2.73
N LEU A 104 -4.92 11.45 -3.11
CA LEU A 104 -4.73 10.00 -3.30
C LEU A 104 -5.06 9.21 -2.03
N TYR A 105 -4.64 9.69 -0.86
CA TYR A 105 -5.00 9.05 0.41
C TYR A 105 -6.51 9.03 0.65
N GLU A 106 -7.21 10.12 0.34
CA GLU A 106 -8.66 10.20 0.49
C GLU A 106 -9.36 9.24 -0.47
N GLN A 107 -8.91 9.17 -1.72
CA GLN A 107 -9.42 8.25 -2.72
C GLN A 107 -9.20 6.77 -2.32
N LEU A 108 -8.00 6.44 -1.79
CA LEU A 108 -7.71 5.10 -1.28
C LEU A 108 -8.57 4.76 -0.06
N LYS A 109 -8.73 5.71 0.86
CA LYS A 109 -9.59 5.56 2.04
C LYS A 109 -11.04 5.30 1.63
N GLN A 110 -11.57 6.03 0.65
CA GLN A 110 -12.90 5.78 0.10
C GLN A 110 -12.99 4.37 -0.49
N ARG A 111 -12.00 3.95 -1.27
CA ARG A 111 -11.97 2.60 -1.87
C ARG A 111 -11.89 1.47 -0.83
N TRP A 112 -11.18 1.67 0.27
CA TRP A 112 -11.07 0.67 1.35
C TRP A 112 -12.36 0.58 2.16
N LEU A 113 -13.03 1.70 2.39
CA LEU A 113 -14.31 1.76 3.09
C LEU A 113 -15.48 1.31 2.21
N ALA A 114 -15.33 1.37 0.88
CA ALA A 114 -16.33 0.91 -0.05
C ALA A 114 -16.67 -0.57 0.24
N PRO A 115 -17.93 -0.89 0.58
CA PRO A 115 -18.32 -2.27 0.79
C PRO A 115 -18.06 -3.04 -0.51
N LYS A 116 -17.38 -4.20 -0.41
CA LYS A 116 -17.25 -5.10 -1.55
C LYS A 116 -18.66 -5.49 -1.98
N ALA A 117 -18.98 -5.23 -3.25
CA ALA A 117 -20.30 -5.50 -3.79
C ALA A 117 -20.74 -6.92 -3.40
N GLY A 118 -21.84 -6.98 -2.63
CA GLY A 118 -22.50 -8.24 -2.32
C GLY A 118 -23.08 -8.86 -3.57
N LEU A 119 -23.17 -10.19 -3.56
CA LEU A 119 -23.51 -11.12 -4.65
C LEU A 119 -22.35 -11.47 -5.60
N LYS A 120 -22.34 -12.75 -5.98
CA LYS A 120 -21.51 -13.42 -6.98
C LYS A 120 -21.79 -12.89 -8.40
N GLN A 121 -21.64 -11.59 -8.58
CA GLN A 121 -21.68 -10.95 -9.89
C GLN A 121 -20.39 -11.32 -10.62
N SER A 122 -20.48 -11.93 -11.79
CA SER A 122 -19.30 -12.14 -12.63
C SER A 122 -18.74 -10.79 -13.08
N THR A 123 -17.44 -10.73 -13.41
CA THR A 123 -16.84 -9.52 -14.01
C THR A 123 -17.60 -9.09 -15.27
N TYR A 124 -18.09 -10.05 -16.06
CA TYR A 124 -18.90 -9.76 -17.24
C TYR A 124 -20.22 -9.04 -16.88
N THR A 125 -20.97 -9.55 -15.90
CA THR A 125 -22.26 -8.98 -15.49
C THR A 125 -22.12 -7.59 -14.87
N SER A 126 -21.02 -7.32 -14.17
CA SER A 126 -20.76 -6.01 -13.55
C SER A 126 -20.24 -4.96 -14.54
N SER A 127 -19.43 -5.36 -15.52
CA SER A 127 -18.89 -4.44 -16.54
C SER A 127 -19.91 -4.07 -17.62
N TYR A 128 -20.86 -4.95 -17.92
CA TYR A 128 -21.90 -4.71 -18.94
C TYR A 128 -23.28 -4.52 -18.28
N PRO A 129 -23.64 -3.30 -17.85
CA PRO A 129 -24.99 -3.04 -17.37
C PRO A 129 -25.99 -3.24 -18.50
N ARG A 130 -27.18 -3.75 -18.18
CA ARG A 130 -28.25 -3.84 -19.18
C ARG A 130 -28.56 -2.45 -19.71
N PRO A 131 -28.57 -2.24 -21.03
CA PRO A 131 -28.96 -0.95 -21.60
C PRO A 131 -30.41 -0.65 -21.20
N PRO A 132 -30.79 0.64 -21.13
CA PRO A 132 -32.17 1.02 -20.82
C PRO A 132 -33.13 0.41 -21.84
N SER A 133 -34.35 0.08 -21.42
CA SER A 133 -35.34 -0.59 -22.28
C SER A 133 -35.64 0.18 -23.57
N CYS A 134 -35.50 1.52 -23.56
CA CYS A 134 -35.66 2.36 -24.74
C CYS A 134 -34.55 2.20 -25.81
N ALA A 135 -33.40 1.61 -25.46
CA ALA A 135 -32.36 1.27 -26.42
C ALA A 135 -32.59 -0.11 -27.08
N MET A 136 -33.50 -0.92 -26.53
CA MET A 136 -33.90 -2.19 -27.12
C MET A 136 -34.97 -1.89 -28.17
N SER A 137 -34.88 -2.46 -29.37
CA SER A 137 -35.93 -2.23 -30.37
C SER A 137 -37.26 -2.80 -29.85
N CYS A 138 -38.33 -2.01 -29.98
CA CYS A 138 -39.68 -2.51 -29.73
C CYS A 138 -39.96 -3.59 -30.78
N ARG A 139 -40.15 -4.83 -30.33
CA ARG A 139 -40.57 -5.91 -31.22
C ARG A 139 -42.04 -5.71 -31.54
N GLU A 140 -42.33 -5.09 -32.67
CA GLU A 140 -43.69 -5.01 -33.20
C GLU A 140 -44.10 -6.40 -33.71
N TYR A 141 -45.18 -6.94 -33.15
CA TYR A 141 -45.77 -8.18 -33.64
C TYR A 141 -46.69 -7.86 -34.82
N ALA A 142 -46.67 -8.70 -35.86
CA ALA A 142 -47.62 -8.56 -36.97
C ALA A 142 -49.05 -8.66 -36.41
N ILE A 143 -49.88 -7.68 -36.74
CA ILE A 143 -51.31 -7.71 -36.41
C ILE A 143 -51.90 -8.92 -37.13
N PRO A 144 -52.49 -9.91 -36.42
CA PRO A 144 -53.08 -11.07 -37.08
C PRO A 144 -54.22 -10.60 -37.98
N VAL A 145 -54.12 -10.89 -39.28
CA VAL A 145 -55.21 -10.65 -40.22
C VAL A 145 -56.35 -11.61 -39.87
N PRO A 146 -57.56 -11.12 -39.53
CA PRO A 146 -58.67 -12.01 -39.23
C PRO A 146 -59.01 -12.86 -40.46
N PRO A 147 -59.22 -14.18 -40.31
CA PRO A 147 -59.55 -15.04 -41.43
C PRO A 147 -60.86 -14.61 -42.09
N HIS A 148 -60.93 -14.71 -43.42
CA HIS A 148 -62.15 -14.43 -44.17
C HIS A 148 -63.28 -15.35 -43.69
N ARG A 149 -64.44 -14.76 -43.35
CA ARG A 149 -65.62 -15.51 -42.91
C ARG A 149 -66.09 -16.42 -44.05
N LEU A 150 -65.92 -17.73 -43.88
CA LEU A 150 -66.52 -18.72 -44.77
C LEU A 150 -68.04 -18.65 -44.60
N HIS A 151 -68.75 -18.38 -45.69
CA HIS A 151 -70.21 -18.40 -45.70
C HIS A 151 -70.71 -19.84 -45.52
N PRO A 152 -71.80 -20.06 -44.76
CA PRO A 152 -72.34 -21.40 -44.56
C PRO A 152 -72.86 -21.96 -45.88
N VAL A 153 -72.47 -23.20 -46.17
CA VAL A 153 -72.95 -23.96 -47.34
C VAL A 153 -74.43 -24.32 -47.10
N PRO A 154 -75.32 -24.12 -48.09
CA PRO A 154 -76.73 -24.47 -47.93
C PRO A 154 -76.87 -25.99 -47.82
N HIS A 155 -77.53 -26.45 -46.76
CA HIS A 155 -77.94 -27.83 -46.60
C HIS A 155 -79.13 -28.11 -47.52
N PHE A 156 -78.99 -29.10 -48.40
CA PHE A 156 -80.08 -29.75 -49.12
C PHE A 156 -80.62 -30.93 -48.32
#